data_AF-A0A754B753-F1
#
_entry.id   AF-A0A754B753-F1
#
_cell.length_a   1.000
_cell.length_b   1.000
_cell.length_c   1.000
_cell.angle_alpha   90.00
_cell.angle_beta   90.00
_cell.angle_gamma   90.00
#
_symmetry.space_group_name_H-M   'P 1'
#
loop_
_entity.id
_entity.type
_entity.pdbx_description
1 polymer ?
#
loop_
_entity_poly.entity_id
_entity_poly.type
_entity_poly.pdbx_seq_one_letter_code
_entity_poly.pdbx_strand_id
1 'polypeptide(L)'
;MEEKRMRIIAPVIITILLSACVSSTQESYGVKIKDLEHAPITTVQQQIPTPIVYTPIVSTPTLPKREIQETVASRDGRYVYYTSALWDGEGREPTDFSNYIIGVYDMEHEKKSTLLTTKHSTEPKKELSGFNNLILSPDNNTLYFHTDAWITSPAIYKMDLKNYKPHYIVDGYLHCLVQTGKYKGDLIVSQHRHYVQGGAYNPISLFTPQGKKLGVVGDDNTTNAGIAQLCNHVSEFGMN
;
A
#
# COMPACT_ATOMS: atom_id res chain seq x y z
N MET A 1 30.21 -17.80 34.52
CA MET A 1 29.07 -16.90 34.72
C MET A 1 29.32 -15.69 33.83
N GLU A 2 28.67 -15.65 32.66
CA GLU A 2 28.83 -14.57 31.70
C GLU A 2 27.44 -14.22 31.18
N GLU A 3 27.03 -12.99 31.46
CA GLU A 3 25.66 -12.50 31.37
C GLU A 3 25.42 -11.89 29.99
N LYS A 4 24.66 -12.61 29.15
CA LYS A 4 24.37 -12.22 27.77
C LYS A 4 23.25 -11.16 27.75
N ARG A 5 23.63 -9.90 27.58
CA ARG A 5 22.69 -8.77 27.41
C ARG A 5 21.93 -8.88 26.09
N MET A 6 20.63 -9.07 26.20
CA MET A 6 19.64 -9.09 25.12
C MET A 6 19.19 -7.66 24.82
N ARG A 7 19.37 -7.19 23.58
CA ARG A 7 18.85 -5.89 23.12
C ARG A 7 17.47 -6.10 22.51
N ILE A 8 16.47 -5.51 23.15
CA ILE A 8 15.09 -5.43 22.69
C ILE A 8 15.00 -4.26 21.69
N ILE A 9 14.57 -4.54 20.46
CA ILE A 9 14.27 -3.51 19.44
C ILE A 9 12.77 -3.22 19.55
N ALA A 10 12.42 -1.98 19.89
CA ALA A 10 11.04 -1.50 19.94
C ALA A 10 10.54 -1.11 18.52
N PRO A 11 9.26 -1.36 18.17
CA PRO A 11 8.71 -0.90 16.91
C PRO A 11 8.35 0.59 16.97
N VAL A 12 8.72 1.32 15.93
CA VAL A 12 8.38 2.73 15.68
C VAL A 12 6.92 2.80 15.23
N ILE A 13 6.12 3.56 15.99
CA ILE A 13 4.71 3.84 15.68
C ILE A 13 4.66 4.98 14.66
N ILE A 14 4.06 4.73 13.50
CA ILE A 14 3.75 5.73 12.47
C ILE A 14 2.38 6.32 12.78
N THR A 15 2.35 7.62 13.08
CA THR A 15 1.12 8.40 13.28
C THR A 15 0.72 9.01 11.93
N ILE A 16 -0.43 8.60 11.38
CA ILE A 16 -1.05 9.22 10.20
C ILE A 16 -1.97 10.35 10.70
N LEU A 17 -1.69 11.58 10.27
CA LEU A 17 -2.53 12.75 10.56
C LEU A 17 -3.62 12.90 9.49
N LEU A 18 -4.85 13.08 10.00
CA LEU A 18 -6.08 13.20 9.23
C LEU A 18 -6.21 14.51 8.44
N SER A 19 -6.85 14.34 7.29
CA SER A 19 -7.45 15.31 6.38
C SER A 19 -8.20 16.45 7.06
N ALA A 20 -7.99 17.69 6.59
CA ALA A 20 -8.84 18.83 6.87
C ALA A 20 -9.55 19.28 5.59
N CYS A 21 -10.90 19.26 5.64
CA CYS A 21 -11.79 19.85 4.65
C CYS A 21 -11.54 21.36 4.51
N VAL A 22 -11.52 21.85 3.27
CA VAL A 22 -11.69 23.27 2.96
C VAL A 22 -13.07 23.46 2.35
N SER A 23 -13.98 24.07 3.12
CA SER A 23 -15.26 24.56 2.63
C SER A 23 -15.06 25.93 1.99
N SER A 24 -15.53 26.10 0.76
CA SER A 24 -15.51 27.38 0.04
C SER A 24 -16.69 28.24 0.49
N THR A 25 -16.41 29.41 1.07
CA THR A 25 -17.39 30.50 1.25
C THR A 25 -17.05 31.64 0.30
N GLN A 26 -17.95 31.93 -0.64
CA GLN A 26 -17.92 33.18 -1.42
C GLN A 26 -18.49 34.31 -0.58
N GLU A 27 -17.70 35.34 -0.32
CA GLU A 27 -18.20 36.65 0.14
C GLU A 27 -18.04 37.67 -1.00
N SER A 28 -19.16 38.23 -1.45
CA SER A 28 -19.21 39.33 -2.38
C SER A 28 -19.03 40.66 -1.62
N TYR A 29 -17.93 41.37 -1.87
CA TYR A 29 -17.74 42.72 -1.36
C TYR A 29 -18.12 43.75 -2.42
N GLY A 30 -19.24 44.44 -2.21
CA GLY A 30 -19.61 45.66 -2.93
C GLY A 30 -18.86 46.85 -2.35
N VAL A 31 -17.96 47.46 -3.12
CA VAL A 31 -17.25 48.68 -2.74
C VAL A 31 -18.01 49.90 -3.28
N LYS A 32 -18.51 50.74 -2.35
CA LYS A 32 -19.00 52.10 -2.64
C LYS A 32 -17.81 53.01 -2.89
N ILE A 33 -17.76 53.65 -4.06
CA ILE A 33 -16.79 54.70 -4.36
C ILE A 33 -17.34 56.03 -3.83
N LYS A 34 -16.62 56.63 -2.88
CA LYS A 34 -16.76 58.05 -2.51
C LYS A 34 -15.38 58.71 -2.56
N ASP A 35 -15.37 59.84 -3.27
CA ASP A 35 -14.55 61.03 -3.07
C ASP A 35 -13.02 60.83 -2.91
N LEU A 36 -12.30 60.95 -4.02
CA LEU A 36 -10.85 61.12 -4.07
C LEU A 36 -10.53 62.60 -4.33
N GLU A 37 -10.21 63.32 -3.25
CA GLU A 37 -9.55 64.62 -3.29
C GLU A 37 -8.05 64.47 -3.61
N HIS A 38 -7.49 65.55 -4.16
CA HIS A 38 -6.18 65.65 -4.77
C HIS A 38 -5.05 65.57 -3.74
N ALA A 39 -4.29 64.48 -3.73
CA ALA A 39 -3.03 64.38 -2.98
C ALA A 39 -1.82 64.77 -3.88
N PRO A 40 -0.81 65.46 -3.33
CA PRO A 40 0.36 65.92 -4.09
C PRO A 40 1.31 64.78 -4.46
N ILE A 41 1.83 64.86 -5.69
CA ILE A 41 2.78 63.91 -6.28
C ILE A 41 4.12 64.05 -5.56
N THR A 42 4.53 63.01 -4.82
CA THR A 42 5.88 62.90 -4.25
C THR A 42 6.74 62.05 -5.19
N THR A 43 7.81 62.63 -5.73
CA THR A 43 8.74 61.95 -6.62
C THR A 43 9.62 60.97 -5.82
N VAL A 44 9.34 59.67 -5.93
CA VAL A 44 10.18 58.61 -5.37
C VAL A 44 11.29 58.27 -6.37
N GLN A 45 12.56 58.48 -6.00
CA GLN A 45 13.69 57.99 -6.79
C GLN A 45 13.75 56.46 -6.71
N GLN A 46 13.52 55.82 -7.86
CA GLN A 46 13.51 54.37 -8.00
C GLN A 46 14.94 53.84 -8.02
N GLN A 47 15.36 53.19 -6.93
CA GLN A 47 16.66 52.53 -6.83
C GLN A 47 16.60 51.22 -7.62
N ILE A 48 17.42 51.11 -8.67
CA ILE A 48 17.45 49.93 -9.56
C ILE A 48 18.01 48.73 -8.77
N PRO A 49 17.26 47.64 -8.57
CA PRO A 49 17.77 46.47 -7.88
C PRO A 49 18.85 45.77 -8.71
N THR A 50 19.95 45.38 -8.05
CA THR A 50 21.05 44.62 -8.63
C THR A 50 20.55 43.28 -9.19
N PRO A 51 20.99 42.85 -10.38
CA PRO A 51 20.55 41.57 -10.96
C PRO A 51 21.02 40.41 -10.08
N ILE A 52 20.05 39.61 -9.62
CA ILE A 52 20.32 38.39 -8.87
C ILE A 52 20.86 37.35 -9.86
N VAL A 53 22.13 37.00 -9.74
CA VAL A 53 22.74 35.94 -10.56
C VAL A 53 22.26 34.59 -10.01
N TYR A 54 21.24 34.02 -10.65
CA TYR A 54 20.82 32.64 -10.40
C TYR A 54 21.88 31.69 -10.96
N THR A 55 22.66 31.07 -10.07
CA THR A 55 23.43 29.88 -10.43
C THR A 55 22.50 28.68 -10.34
N PRO A 56 22.18 27.98 -11.45
CA PRO A 56 21.39 26.77 -11.37
C PRO A 56 22.18 25.73 -10.58
N ILE A 57 21.58 25.23 -9.50
CA ILE A 57 22.11 24.09 -8.78
C ILE A 57 21.91 22.89 -9.71
N VAL A 58 22.98 22.42 -10.34
CA VAL A 58 22.95 21.18 -11.11
C VAL A 58 22.97 20.04 -10.11
N SER A 59 21.81 19.50 -9.75
CA SER A 59 21.72 18.27 -8.98
C SER A 59 22.34 17.14 -9.81
N THR A 60 23.30 16.44 -9.23
CA THR A 60 23.87 15.25 -9.86
C THR A 60 22.78 14.17 -9.86
N PRO A 61 22.43 13.55 -11.00
CA PRO A 61 21.39 12.54 -11.02
C PRO A 61 21.81 11.35 -10.16
N THR A 62 21.05 11.08 -9.10
CA THR A 62 21.25 9.92 -8.23
C THR A 62 20.82 8.68 -9.02
N LEU A 63 21.70 7.67 -9.13
CA LEU A 63 21.33 6.42 -9.77
C LEU A 63 20.26 5.71 -8.93
N PRO A 64 19.19 5.19 -9.55
CA PRO A 64 18.13 4.52 -8.82
C PRO A 64 18.66 3.29 -8.08
N LYS A 65 18.38 3.21 -6.79
CA LYS A 65 18.81 2.13 -5.90
C LYS A 65 17.65 1.15 -5.69
N ARG A 66 17.92 -0.15 -5.76
CA ARG A 66 16.92 -1.18 -5.43
C ARG A 66 16.86 -1.41 -3.92
N GLU A 67 15.68 -1.24 -3.33
CA GLU A 67 15.44 -1.42 -1.89
C GLU A 67 14.40 -2.51 -1.63
N ILE A 68 14.64 -3.36 -0.63
CA ILE A 68 13.66 -4.34 -0.14
C ILE A 68 12.55 -3.57 0.59
N GLN A 69 11.30 -3.87 0.25
CA GLN A 69 10.12 -3.23 0.83
C GLN A 69 9.52 -4.09 1.93
N GLU A 70 9.38 -5.39 1.68
CA GLU A 70 8.86 -6.34 2.67
C GLU A 70 9.51 -7.72 2.52
N THR A 71 9.34 -8.56 3.54
CA THR A 71 9.82 -9.95 3.53
C THR A 71 8.84 -10.88 4.23
N VAL A 72 8.72 -12.12 3.76
CA VAL A 72 8.07 -13.23 4.48
C VAL A 72 8.95 -14.47 4.40
N ALA A 73 9.19 -15.11 5.55
CA ALA A 73 9.98 -16.34 5.62
C ALA A 73 9.08 -17.58 5.52
N SER A 74 9.57 -18.62 4.85
CA SER A 74 8.97 -19.95 4.93
C SER A 74 9.07 -20.51 6.36
N ARG A 75 8.14 -21.38 6.73
CA ARG A 75 8.07 -21.94 8.10
C ARG A 75 9.33 -22.68 8.54
N ASP A 76 10.02 -23.31 7.59
CA ASP A 76 11.29 -24.01 7.81
C ASP A 76 12.51 -23.07 7.81
N GLY A 77 12.32 -21.78 7.54
CA GLY A 77 13.37 -20.77 7.46
C GLY A 77 14.28 -20.90 6.25
N ARG A 78 14.02 -21.83 5.33
CA ARG A 78 14.86 -22.07 4.16
C ARG A 78 14.76 -20.95 3.13
N TYR A 79 13.57 -20.39 2.94
CA TYR A 79 13.31 -19.39 1.92
C TYR A 79 12.83 -18.10 2.57
N VAL A 80 13.37 -16.98 2.10
CA VAL A 80 12.85 -15.64 2.40
C VAL A 80 12.34 -15.03 1.10
N TYR A 81 11.04 -14.87 0.99
CA TYR A 81 10.40 -14.15 -0.12
C TYR A 81 10.38 -12.67 0.22
N TYR A 82 10.57 -11.82 -0.79
CA TYR A 82 10.62 -10.38 -0.58
C TYR A 82 10.06 -9.62 -1.77
N THR A 83 9.55 -8.42 -1.52
CA THR A 83 9.35 -7.40 -2.55
C THR A 83 10.50 -6.42 -2.55
N SER A 84 10.87 -5.91 -3.73
CA SER A 84 11.83 -4.82 -3.83
C SER A 84 11.52 -3.92 -5.01
N ALA A 85 11.80 -2.64 -4.87
CA ALA A 85 11.53 -1.62 -5.89
C ALA A 85 12.76 -0.74 -6.13
N LEU A 86 12.83 -0.10 -7.28
CA LEU A 86 13.78 0.97 -7.56
C LEU A 86 13.28 2.26 -6.93
N TRP A 87 14.17 2.95 -6.22
CA TRP A 87 13.97 4.27 -5.64
C TRP A 87 14.96 5.23 -6.29
N ASP A 88 14.51 6.38 -6.76
CA ASP A 88 15.33 7.39 -7.44
C ASP A 88 16.14 8.29 -6.48
N GLY A 89 15.91 8.15 -5.17
CA GLY A 89 16.62 8.92 -4.15
C GLY A 89 15.84 10.13 -3.64
N GLU A 90 14.67 10.43 -4.21
CA GLU A 90 13.80 11.53 -3.81
C GLU A 90 12.50 11.00 -3.22
N GLY A 91 11.98 11.69 -2.21
CA GLY A 91 10.76 11.28 -1.52
C GLY A 91 10.83 9.88 -0.88
N ARG A 92 9.67 9.43 -0.38
CA ARG A 92 9.44 8.11 0.24
C ARG A 92 7.98 7.66 0.13
N GLU A 93 7.18 8.34 -0.68
CA GLU A 93 5.81 7.96 -0.96
C GLU A 93 5.78 6.73 -1.88
N PRO A 94 4.69 5.94 -1.88
CA PRO A 94 4.58 4.77 -2.75
C PRO A 94 4.82 5.07 -4.25
N THR A 95 4.51 6.30 -4.67
CA THR A 95 4.73 6.80 -6.05
C THR A 95 6.19 7.01 -6.42
N ASP A 96 7.09 7.10 -5.43
CA ASP A 96 8.53 7.34 -5.62
C ASP A 96 9.29 6.03 -5.90
N PHE A 97 8.57 4.90 -5.86
CA PHE A 97 9.09 3.58 -6.13
C PHE A 97 8.58 3.06 -7.47
N SER A 98 9.46 2.41 -8.23
CA SER A 98 9.13 1.83 -9.53
C SER A 98 9.74 0.44 -9.71
N ASN A 99 9.32 -0.28 -10.76
CA ASN A 99 9.92 -1.55 -11.15
C ASN A 99 10.05 -2.56 -9.99
N TYR A 100 8.90 -2.78 -9.34
CA TYR A 100 8.73 -3.75 -8.27
C TYR A 100 9.05 -5.16 -8.80
N ILE A 101 9.67 -5.97 -7.95
CA ILE A 101 9.85 -7.40 -8.16
C ILE A 101 9.43 -8.17 -6.92
N ILE A 102 8.97 -9.41 -7.10
CA ILE A 102 8.97 -10.43 -6.07
C ILE A 102 10.18 -11.32 -6.30
N GLY A 103 10.98 -11.54 -5.27
CA GLY A 103 12.11 -12.45 -5.31
C GLY A 103 12.13 -13.40 -4.12
N VAL A 104 13.09 -14.32 -4.17
CA VAL A 104 13.36 -15.29 -3.11
C VAL A 104 14.86 -15.34 -2.84
N TYR A 105 15.20 -15.50 -1.58
CA TYR A 105 16.54 -15.85 -1.12
C TYR A 105 16.49 -17.26 -0.52
N ASP A 106 17.23 -18.19 -1.13
CA ASP A 106 17.47 -19.53 -0.59
C ASP A 106 18.61 -19.45 0.41
N MET A 107 18.28 -19.60 1.70
CA MET A 107 19.23 -19.51 2.81
C MET A 107 20.23 -20.66 2.83
N GLU A 108 19.88 -21.82 2.27
CA GLU A 108 20.75 -23.00 2.25
C GLU A 108 21.85 -22.87 1.19
N HIS A 109 21.48 -22.35 0.02
CA HIS A 109 22.40 -22.20 -1.12
C HIS A 109 22.92 -20.76 -1.29
N GLU A 110 22.57 -19.86 -0.37
CA GLU A 110 22.86 -18.42 -0.43
C GLU A 110 22.49 -17.77 -1.76
N LYS A 111 21.42 -18.24 -2.39
CA LYS A 111 21.06 -17.88 -3.77
C LYS A 111 19.86 -16.95 -3.81
N LYS A 112 20.04 -15.81 -4.47
CA LYS A 112 18.96 -14.87 -4.80
C LYS A 112 18.36 -15.17 -6.17
N SER A 113 17.04 -15.10 -6.31
CA SER A 113 16.35 -15.25 -7.60
C SER A 113 15.12 -14.36 -7.69
N THR A 114 14.86 -13.83 -8.88
CA THR A 114 13.63 -13.07 -9.17
C THR A 114 12.55 -14.05 -9.61
N LEU A 115 11.38 -13.99 -8.97
CA LEU A 115 10.23 -14.84 -9.29
C LEU A 115 9.21 -14.12 -10.18
N LEU A 116 8.97 -12.84 -9.91
CA LEU A 116 8.02 -12.03 -10.65
C LEU A 116 8.56 -10.62 -10.86
N THR A 117 8.38 -10.08 -12.06
CA THR A 117 8.74 -8.70 -12.41
C THR A 117 7.50 -7.90 -12.76
N THR A 118 7.62 -6.58 -12.65
CA THR A 118 6.55 -5.67 -13.05
C THR A 118 6.12 -5.90 -14.50
N LYS A 119 4.80 -5.94 -14.74
CA LYS A 119 4.18 -5.94 -16.07
C LYS A 119 2.91 -5.10 -16.04
N HIS A 120 2.94 -4.01 -16.80
CA HIS A 120 1.82 -3.09 -16.91
C HIS A 120 0.74 -3.60 -17.89
N SER A 121 -0.50 -3.28 -17.57
CA SER A 121 -1.70 -3.55 -18.36
C SER A 121 -2.75 -2.47 -18.11
N THR A 122 -3.52 -2.15 -19.14
CA THR A 122 -4.71 -1.30 -19.00
C THR A 122 -5.90 -2.05 -18.39
N GLU A 123 -5.82 -3.38 -18.31
CA GLU A 123 -6.83 -4.21 -17.64
C GLU A 123 -6.40 -4.44 -16.17
N PRO A 124 -7.15 -3.94 -15.17
CA PRO A 124 -6.75 -4.04 -13.76
C PRO A 124 -6.44 -5.47 -13.28
N LYS A 125 -7.17 -6.48 -13.80
CA LYS A 125 -6.96 -7.91 -13.48
C LYS A 125 -5.73 -8.54 -14.16
N LYS A 126 -5.01 -7.77 -14.95
CA LYS A 126 -3.75 -8.18 -15.61
C LYS A 126 -2.59 -7.27 -15.21
N GLU A 127 -2.83 -6.26 -14.37
CA GLU A 127 -1.78 -5.40 -13.82
C GLU A 127 -0.95 -6.19 -12.82
N LEU A 128 0.36 -6.21 -13.04
CA LEU A 128 1.32 -6.85 -12.15
C LEU A 128 2.39 -5.83 -11.78
N SER A 129 2.02 -4.82 -10.98
CA SER A 129 2.93 -3.81 -10.44
C SER A 129 2.59 -3.51 -8.97
N GLY A 130 3.38 -2.66 -8.32
CA GLY A 130 3.11 -2.24 -6.93
C GLY A 130 3.08 -3.40 -5.93
N PHE A 131 3.90 -4.44 -6.14
CA PHE A 131 3.85 -5.66 -5.32
C PHE A 131 4.02 -5.34 -3.83
N ASN A 132 3.01 -5.68 -3.04
CA ASN A 132 3.00 -5.53 -1.58
C ASN A 132 2.18 -6.63 -0.89
N ASN A 133 2.17 -6.63 0.45
CA ASN A 133 1.38 -7.51 1.31
C ASN A 133 1.64 -9.00 1.05
N LEU A 134 2.91 -9.41 1.13
CA LEU A 134 3.28 -10.83 0.97
C LEU A 134 2.72 -11.69 2.12
N ILE A 135 1.94 -12.70 1.77
CA ILE A 135 1.43 -13.70 2.73
C ILE A 135 1.67 -15.10 2.20
N LEU A 136 2.39 -15.92 2.96
CA LEU A 136 2.62 -17.31 2.61
C LEU A 136 1.47 -18.20 3.10
N SER A 137 1.02 -19.11 2.24
CA SER A 137 0.08 -20.16 2.61
C SER A 137 0.60 -21.03 3.77
N PRO A 138 -0.29 -21.60 4.61
CA PRO A 138 0.11 -22.45 5.73
C PRO A 138 0.95 -23.69 5.36
N ASP A 139 0.90 -24.12 4.10
CA ASP A 139 1.65 -25.25 3.55
C ASP A 139 2.91 -24.84 2.78
N ASN A 140 3.27 -23.55 2.78
CA ASN A 140 4.42 -22.96 2.08
C ASN A 140 4.44 -23.17 0.55
N ASN A 141 3.33 -23.54 -0.10
CA ASN A 141 3.33 -23.83 -1.55
C ASN A 141 2.82 -22.67 -2.41
N THR A 142 2.14 -21.72 -1.79
CA THR A 142 1.50 -20.59 -2.46
C THR A 142 1.87 -19.28 -1.76
N LEU A 143 2.26 -18.27 -2.53
CA LEU A 143 2.47 -16.90 -2.07
C LEU A 143 1.30 -16.03 -2.55
N TYR A 144 0.64 -15.34 -1.62
CA TYR A 144 -0.37 -14.34 -1.90
C TYR A 144 0.24 -12.94 -1.80
N PHE A 145 -0.25 -12.02 -2.61
CA PHE A 145 0.24 -10.64 -2.65
C PHE A 145 -0.77 -9.72 -3.31
N HIS A 146 -0.60 -8.42 -3.09
CA HIS A 146 -1.32 -7.36 -3.78
C HIS A 146 -0.55 -6.85 -4.99
N THR A 147 -1.31 -6.35 -5.95
CA THR A 147 -0.82 -5.48 -7.02
C THR A 147 -1.64 -4.21 -7.07
N ASP A 148 -1.09 -3.18 -7.69
CA ASP A 148 -1.89 -2.04 -8.14
C ASP A 148 -2.93 -2.54 -9.14
N ALA A 149 -4.14 -1.97 -9.11
CA ALA A 149 -5.22 -2.35 -10.03
C ALA A 149 -6.30 -1.27 -10.16
N TRP A 150 -7.01 -0.94 -9.08
CA TRP A 150 -8.01 0.13 -9.05
C TRP A 150 -7.61 1.24 -8.09
N ILE A 151 -8.15 2.44 -8.32
CA ILE A 151 -7.94 3.59 -7.43
C ILE A 151 -8.40 3.29 -6.00
N THR A 152 -9.46 2.49 -5.85
CA THR A 152 -10.10 2.21 -4.56
C THR A 152 -9.72 0.86 -3.96
N SER A 153 -8.99 0.01 -4.70
CA SER A 153 -8.62 -1.32 -4.21
C SER A 153 -7.46 -1.93 -5.00
N PRO A 154 -6.55 -2.66 -4.32
CA PRO A 154 -5.58 -3.50 -5.01
C PRO A 154 -6.26 -4.73 -5.62
N ALA A 155 -5.52 -5.44 -6.48
CA ALA A 155 -5.87 -6.80 -6.89
C ALA A 155 -5.09 -7.81 -6.04
N ILE A 156 -5.77 -8.86 -5.60
CA ILE A 156 -5.16 -9.97 -4.87
C ILE A 156 -4.79 -11.07 -5.87
N TYR A 157 -3.52 -11.47 -5.84
CA TYR A 157 -3.00 -12.58 -6.60
C TYR A 157 -2.52 -13.70 -5.68
N LYS A 158 -2.47 -14.91 -6.23
CA LYS A 158 -1.64 -15.99 -5.72
C LYS A 158 -0.62 -16.41 -6.75
N MET A 159 0.50 -16.94 -6.29
CA MET A 159 1.52 -17.57 -7.11
C MET A 159 1.89 -18.92 -6.52
N ASP A 160 1.77 -19.97 -7.35
CA ASP A 160 2.27 -21.29 -7.02
C ASP A 160 3.81 -21.26 -7.04
N LEU A 161 4.44 -21.68 -5.95
CA LEU A 161 5.89 -21.60 -5.76
C LEU A 161 6.66 -22.72 -6.46
N LYS A 162 6.00 -23.65 -7.14
CA LYS A 162 6.63 -24.65 -8.01
C LYS A 162 6.80 -24.15 -9.44
N ASN A 163 5.87 -23.32 -9.93
CA ASN A 163 5.85 -22.88 -11.33
C ASN A 163 5.89 -21.34 -11.51
N TYR A 164 5.82 -20.58 -10.43
CA TYR A 164 5.89 -19.12 -10.37
C TYR A 164 4.86 -18.39 -11.24
N LYS A 165 3.69 -19.00 -11.46
CA LYS A 165 2.62 -18.37 -12.24
C LYS A 165 1.67 -17.59 -11.34
N PRO A 166 1.54 -16.27 -11.53
CA PRO A 166 0.56 -15.48 -10.80
C PRO A 166 -0.85 -15.72 -11.37
N HIS A 167 -1.83 -15.81 -10.47
CA HIS A 167 -3.25 -15.95 -10.78
C HIS A 167 -4.05 -14.95 -9.97
N TYR A 168 -4.83 -14.12 -10.66
CA TYR A 168 -5.77 -13.20 -10.04
C TYR A 168 -6.83 -13.98 -9.25
N ILE A 169 -7.18 -13.48 -8.07
CA ILE A 169 -8.22 -14.05 -7.20
C ILE A 169 -9.42 -13.11 -7.17
N VAL A 170 -9.24 -11.92 -6.60
CA VAL A 170 -10.31 -10.96 -6.32
C VAL A 170 -9.72 -9.56 -6.10
N ASP A 171 -10.54 -8.52 -6.31
CA ASP A 171 -10.28 -7.14 -5.90
C ASP A 171 -10.54 -6.95 -4.41
N GLY A 172 -9.71 -6.16 -3.74
CA GLY A 172 -9.86 -5.86 -2.31
C GLY A 172 -8.56 -5.99 -1.54
N TYR A 173 -8.63 -5.73 -0.23
CA TYR A 173 -7.49 -5.80 0.67
C TYR A 173 -7.49 -7.13 1.42
N LEU A 174 -6.45 -7.92 1.22
CA LEU A 174 -6.22 -9.19 1.92
C LEU A 174 -5.69 -8.91 3.34
N HIS A 175 -6.48 -9.24 4.36
CA HIS A 175 -6.03 -9.13 5.74
C HIS A 175 -5.14 -10.30 6.14
N CYS A 176 -5.55 -11.52 5.79
CA CYS A 176 -4.87 -12.74 6.22
C CYS A 176 -5.46 -13.98 5.54
N LEU A 177 -4.78 -15.11 5.76
CA LEU A 177 -5.32 -16.43 5.55
C LEU A 177 -5.81 -17.01 6.88
N VAL A 178 -6.93 -17.73 6.86
CA VAL A 178 -7.44 -18.44 8.04
C VAL A 178 -6.47 -19.56 8.44
N GLN A 179 -6.07 -19.61 9.69
CA GLN A 179 -5.02 -20.51 10.16
C GLN A 179 -5.50 -21.91 10.55
N THR A 180 -6.76 -22.03 11.02
CA THR A 180 -7.27 -23.27 11.60
C THR A 180 -8.73 -23.55 11.21
N GLY A 181 -9.17 -24.79 11.45
CA GLY A 181 -10.54 -25.23 11.20
C GLY A 181 -10.85 -25.51 9.73
N LYS A 182 -12.14 -25.60 9.41
CA LYS A 182 -12.67 -25.97 8.08
C LYS A 182 -12.22 -25.03 6.95
N TYR A 183 -12.05 -23.76 7.27
CA TYR A 183 -11.71 -22.70 6.33
C TYR A 183 -10.20 -22.42 6.27
N LYS A 184 -9.35 -23.28 6.85
CA LYS A 184 -7.90 -23.08 6.84
C LYS A 184 -7.38 -22.87 5.41
N GLY A 185 -6.66 -21.78 5.21
CA GLY A 185 -6.12 -21.37 3.91
C GLY A 185 -7.04 -20.48 3.07
N ASP A 186 -8.30 -20.29 3.47
CA ASP A 186 -9.20 -19.32 2.85
C ASP A 186 -8.80 -17.88 3.26
N LEU A 187 -9.20 -16.91 2.45
CA LEU A 187 -8.78 -15.52 2.51
C LEU A 187 -9.83 -14.67 3.23
N ILE A 188 -9.38 -13.82 4.16
CA ILE A 188 -10.19 -12.75 4.75
C ILE A 188 -9.91 -11.47 3.98
N VAL A 189 -10.90 -10.98 3.22
CA VAL A 189 -10.75 -9.87 2.29
C VAL A 189 -11.78 -8.78 2.58
N SER A 190 -11.33 -7.54 2.75
CA SER A 190 -12.22 -6.37 2.71
C SER A 190 -12.31 -5.82 1.29
N GLN A 191 -13.49 -5.40 0.88
CA GLN A 191 -13.72 -4.86 -0.48
C GLN A 191 -14.39 -3.51 -0.39
N HIS A 192 -13.90 -2.49 -1.09
CA HIS A 192 -14.62 -1.23 -1.18
C HIS A 192 -15.86 -1.36 -2.05
N ARG A 193 -17.04 -1.07 -1.50
CA ARG A 193 -18.35 -1.19 -2.18
C ARG A 193 -19.15 0.10 -2.01
N HIS A 194 -20.11 0.33 -2.91
CA HIS A 194 -21.04 1.44 -2.85
C HIS A 194 -22.47 0.95 -2.64
N TYR A 195 -23.25 1.70 -1.85
CA TYR A 195 -24.69 1.47 -1.75
C TYR A 195 -25.41 2.07 -2.96
N VAL A 196 -26.55 1.48 -3.35
CA VAL A 196 -27.37 1.98 -4.47
C VAL A 196 -27.84 3.41 -4.23
N GLN A 197 -28.18 3.75 -2.98
CA GLN A 197 -28.64 5.07 -2.56
C GLN A 197 -27.50 6.08 -2.26
N GLY A 198 -26.25 5.73 -2.58
CA GLY A 198 -25.08 6.53 -2.29
C GLY A 198 -24.40 6.17 -0.97
N GLY A 199 -23.12 6.55 -0.86
CA GLY A 199 -22.22 6.14 0.22
C GLY A 199 -21.36 4.92 -0.15
N ALA A 200 -20.42 4.60 0.72
CA ALA A 200 -19.53 3.45 0.59
C ALA A 200 -19.47 2.66 1.88
N TYR A 201 -19.12 1.38 1.76
CA TYR A 201 -18.93 0.45 2.87
C TYR A 201 -17.90 -0.60 2.49
N ASN A 202 -17.22 -1.19 3.47
CA ASN A 202 -16.17 -2.19 3.24
C ASN A 202 -16.52 -3.52 3.92
N PRO A 203 -17.35 -4.39 3.31
CA PRO A 203 -17.64 -5.69 3.87
C PRO A 203 -16.35 -6.53 3.91
N ILE A 204 -16.16 -7.24 5.02
CA ILE A 204 -15.11 -8.25 5.18
C ILE A 204 -15.75 -9.60 4.86
N SER A 205 -15.22 -10.26 3.84
CA SER A 205 -15.76 -11.52 3.32
C SER A 205 -14.71 -12.62 3.31
N LEU A 206 -15.18 -13.85 3.44
CA LEU A 206 -14.36 -15.05 3.29
C LEU A 206 -14.35 -15.49 1.82
N PHE A 207 -13.17 -15.78 1.29
CA PHE A 207 -12.97 -16.25 -0.08
C PHE A 207 -12.13 -17.53 -0.13
N THR A 208 -12.47 -18.44 -1.03
CA THR A 208 -11.57 -19.57 -1.31
C THR A 208 -10.30 -19.08 -2.04
N PRO A 209 -9.21 -19.88 -2.04
CA PRO A 209 -8.03 -19.61 -2.87
C PRO A 209 -8.29 -19.48 -4.37
N GLN A 210 -9.48 -19.86 -4.86
CA GLN A 210 -9.90 -19.75 -6.25
C GLN A 210 -10.75 -18.50 -6.52
N GLY A 211 -10.96 -17.64 -5.50
CA GLY A 211 -11.72 -16.39 -5.63
C GLY A 211 -13.23 -16.56 -5.48
N LYS A 212 -13.71 -17.72 -5.02
CA LYS A 212 -15.13 -17.90 -4.72
C LYS A 212 -15.44 -17.27 -3.36
N LYS A 213 -16.34 -16.28 -3.32
CA LYS A 213 -16.89 -15.74 -2.07
C LYS A 213 -17.73 -16.81 -1.35
N LEU A 214 -17.43 -17.05 -0.08
CA LEU A 214 -18.16 -18.00 0.78
C LEU A 214 -19.20 -17.30 1.66
N GLY A 215 -18.94 -16.07 2.09
CA GLY A 215 -19.87 -15.31 2.93
C GLY A 215 -19.25 -14.02 3.43
N VAL A 216 -20.08 -13.15 4.03
CA VAL A 216 -19.63 -11.98 4.78
C VAL A 216 -19.38 -12.39 6.22
N VAL A 217 -18.24 -11.99 6.78
CA VAL A 217 -17.79 -12.36 8.14
C VAL A 217 -17.51 -11.13 9.01
N GLY A 218 -17.66 -9.93 8.45
CA GLY A 218 -17.53 -8.65 9.15
C GLY A 218 -17.81 -7.48 8.21
N ASP A 219 -17.71 -6.27 8.75
CA ASP A 219 -17.87 -5.00 8.04
C ASP A 219 -16.97 -3.91 8.63
N ASP A 220 -17.25 -2.65 8.30
CA ASP A 220 -16.52 -1.45 8.78
C ASP A 220 -16.45 -1.32 10.30
N ASN A 221 -17.34 -1.97 11.07
CA ASN A 221 -17.31 -1.97 12.54
C ASN A 221 -16.42 -3.07 13.12
N THR A 222 -15.85 -3.94 12.27
CA THR A 222 -14.98 -5.03 12.72
C THR A 222 -13.65 -4.44 13.20
N THR A 223 -13.40 -4.55 14.50
CA THR A 223 -12.14 -4.08 15.09
C THR A 223 -10.95 -4.91 14.60
N ASN A 224 -9.74 -4.37 14.74
CA ASN A 224 -8.50 -5.13 14.47
C ASN A 224 -8.43 -6.44 15.27
N ALA A 225 -8.95 -6.46 16.50
CA ALA A 225 -9.05 -7.68 17.30
C ALA A 225 -10.04 -8.69 16.70
N GLY A 226 -11.17 -8.21 16.16
CA GLY A 226 -12.13 -9.04 15.42
C GLY A 226 -11.51 -9.64 14.15
N ILE A 227 -10.78 -8.83 13.38
CA ILE A 227 -10.03 -9.33 12.21
C ILE A 227 -9.01 -10.38 12.63
N ALA A 228 -8.24 -10.15 13.69
CA ALA A 228 -7.28 -11.13 14.21
C ALA A 228 -7.95 -12.45 14.63
N GLN A 229 -9.16 -12.39 15.22
CA GLN A 229 -9.95 -13.58 15.52
C GLN A 229 -10.33 -14.34 14.25
N LEU A 230 -10.84 -13.65 13.22
CA LEU A 230 -11.15 -14.23 11.92
C LEU A 230 -9.93 -14.90 11.27
N CYS A 231 -8.75 -14.27 11.38
CA CYS A 231 -7.50 -14.84 10.88
C CYS A 231 -7.14 -16.16 11.58
N ASN A 232 -7.42 -16.30 12.87
CA ASN A 232 -7.15 -17.53 13.59
C ASN A 232 -8.18 -18.62 13.24
N HIS A 233 -9.46 -18.26 13.24
CA HIS A 233 -10.57 -19.19 13.07
C HIS A 233 -11.84 -18.47 12.59
N VAL A 234 -12.58 -19.13 11.70
CA VAL A 234 -13.93 -18.71 11.29
C VAL A 234 -14.92 -19.81 11.65
N SER A 235 -15.90 -19.48 12.49
CA SER A 235 -17.00 -20.39 12.85
C SER A 235 -18.06 -20.45 11.75
N GLU A 236 -18.80 -21.56 11.64
CA GLU A 236 -19.86 -21.73 10.63
C GLU A 236 -21.09 -20.81 10.79
N PHE A 237 -21.18 -20.03 11.87
CA PHE A 237 -22.35 -19.20 12.15
C PHE A 237 -22.34 -17.90 11.35
N GLY A 238 -23.38 -17.69 10.52
CA GLY A 238 -23.70 -16.40 9.92
C GLY A 238 -23.27 -16.18 8.47
N MET A 239 -22.72 -17.19 7.79
CA MET A 239 -22.55 -17.15 6.32
C MET A 239 -23.88 -17.49 5.64
N ASN A 240 -24.78 -16.51 5.58
CA ASN A 240 -26.02 -16.55 4.79
C ASN A 240 -25.73 -16.30 3.31
#